data_AF-A0A9X2TJD4-F1
#
_entry.id   AF-A0A9X2TJD4-F1
#
_cell.length_a   1.000
_cell.length_b   1.000
_cell.length_c   1.000
_cell.angle_alpha   90.00
_cell.angle_beta   90.00
_cell.angle_gamma   90.00
#
_symmetry.space_group_name_H-M   'P 1'
#
loop_
_entity.id
_entity.type
_entity.pdbx_description
1 polymer ?
#
loop_
_entity_poly.entity_id
_entity_poly.type
_entity_poly.pdbx_seq_one_letter_code
_entity_poly.pdbx_strand_id
1 'polypeptide(L)'
;MNDTTPQMQDLHRDLLMARSNEERFQMDVSMCQTARTIVWSSLPEDLSPTERCVQFFLRYYGDDLPPDRCDEIVAEMRSHDEKTT
;
A
#
# COMPACT_ATOMS: atom_id res chain seq x y z
N MET A 1 -2.34 -12.55 -18.36
CA MET A 1 -1.10 -12.75 -19.13
C MET A 1 -0.03 -13.14 -18.12
N ASN A 2 0.56 -14.33 -18.26
CA ASN A 2 1.65 -14.75 -17.38
C ASN A 2 2.90 -14.89 -18.24
N ASP A 3 3.62 -13.78 -18.42
CA ASP A 3 4.83 -13.72 -19.25
C ASP A 3 6.06 -14.33 -18.55
N THR A 4 5.86 -14.94 -17.37
CA THR A 4 6.91 -15.61 -16.61
C THR A 4 6.79 -17.12 -16.80
N THR A 5 7.81 -17.75 -17.39
CA THR A 5 7.85 -19.20 -17.56
C THR A 5 7.99 -19.91 -16.20
N PRO A 6 7.54 -21.17 -16.06
CA PRO A 6 7.72 -21.94 -14.82
C PRO A 6 9.18 -21.97 -14.35
N GLN A 7 10.14 -22.13 -15.28
CA GLN A 7 11.56 -22.15 -14.94
C GLN A 7 12.03 -20.83 -14.29
N MET A 8 11.49 -19.69 -14.73
CA MET A 8 11.84 -18.39 -14.14
C MET A 8 11.17 -18.17 -12.79
N GLN A 9 9.97 -18.72 -12.57
CA GLN A 9 9.32 -18.71 -11.26
C GLN A 9 10.13 -19.51 -10.23
N ASP A 10 10.60 -20.70 -10.63
CA ASP A 10 11.45 -21.55 -9.80
C ASP A 10 12.78 -20.86 -9.48
N LEU A 11 13.46 -20.30 -10.49
CA LEU A 11 14.70 -19.54 -10.30
C LEU A 11 14.51 -18.35 -9.34
N HIS A 12 13.45 -17.57 -9.52
CA HIS A 12 13.14 -16.44 -8.64
C HIS A 12 12.94 -16.92 -7.19
N ARG A 13 12.18 -18.00 -7.01
CA ARG A 13 11.94 -18.58 -5.68
C ARG A 13 13.24 -19.04 -5.04
N ASP A 14 14.10 -19.73 -5.77
CA ASP A 14 15.38 -20.23 -5.24
C ASP A 14 16.31 -19.08 -4.83
N LEU A 15 16.41 -18.03 -5.65
CA LEU A 15 17.17 -16.83 -5.32
C LEU A 15 16.63 -16.11 -4.08
N LEU A 16 15.30 -16.06 -3.92
CA LEU A 16 14.68 -15.47 -2.74
C LEU A 16 14.95 -16.32 -1.49
N MET A 17 14.82 -17.65 -1.59
CA MET A 17 15.00 -18.57 -0.46
C MET A 17 16.47 -18.79 -0.07
N ALA A 18 17.42 -18.46 -0.95
CA ALA A 18 18.83 -18.43 -0.63
C ALA A 18 19.22 -17.29 0.33
N ARG A 19 18.36 -16.29 0.50
CA ARG A 19 18.55 -15.18 1.44
C ARG A 19 18.12 -15.58 2.85
N SER A 20 18.75 -14.97 3.85
CA SER A 20 18.35 -15.10 5.24
C SER A 20 16.95 -14.53 5.49
N ASN A 21 16.32 -14.94 6.60
CA ASN A 21 15.04 -14.39 7.03
C ASN A 21 15.12 -12.88 7.29
N GLU A 22 16.24 -12.41 7.83
CA GLU A 22 16.47 -10.99 8.10
C GLU A 22 16.54 -10.17 6.81
N GLU A 23 17.30 -10.64 5.81
CA GLU A 23 17.37 -9.97 4.51
C GLU A 23 16.01 -9.90 3.83
N ARG A 24 15.23 -11.00 3.86
CA ARG A 24 13.88 -11.01 3.30
C ARG A 24 12.95 -10.02 4.01
N PHE A 25 13.02 -9.96 5.34
CA PHE A 25 12.24 -8.98 6.11
C PHE A 25 12.61 -7.53 5.74
N GLN A 26 13.89 -7.22 5.61
CA GLN A 26 14.33 -5.88 5.19
C GLN A 26 13.88 -5.53 3.76
N MET A 27 13.92 -6.52 2.85
CA MET A 27 13.38 -6.35 1.50
C MET A 27 11.88 -6.00 1.55
N ASP A 28 11.08 -6.74 2.32
CA ASP A 28 9.64 -6.48 2.45
C ASP A 28 9.35 -5.08 3.01
N VAL A 29 10.11 -4.65 4.02
CA VAL A 29 9.99 -3.29 4.59
C VAL A 29 10.31 -2.23 3.53
N SER A 30 11.41 -2.39 2.78
CA SER A 30 11.81 -1.46 1.72
C SER A 30 10.80 -1.40 0.58
N MET A 31 10.26 -2.55 0.17
CA MET A 31 9.21 -2.65 -0.84
C MET A 31 7.92 -1.96 -0.37
N CYS A 32 7.52 -2.18 0.87
CA CYS A 32 6.36 -1.52 1.47
C CYS A 32 6.51 0.01 1.48
N GLN A 33 7.66 0.53 1.91
CA GLN A 33 7.97 1.96 1.86
C GLN A 33 7.92 2.52 0.44
N THR A 34 8.49 1.79 -0.52
CA THR A 34 8.48 2.19 -1.93
C THR A 34 7.06 2.27 -2.47
N ALA A 35 6.23 1.25 -2.22
CA ALA A 35 4.84 1.22 -2.67
C ALA A 35 4.02 2.38 -2.07
N ARG A 36 4.18 2.65 -0.76
CA ARG A 36 3.54 3.80 -0.10
C ARG A 36 3.99 5.13 -0.72
N THR A 37 5.26 5.27 -1.03
CA THR A 37 5.82 6.48 -1.66
C THR A 37 5.23 6.71 -3.05
N ILE A 38 5.15 5.66 -3.87
CA ILE A 38 4.54 5.73 -5.21
C ILE A 38 3.09 6.19 -5.10
N VAL A 39 2.28 5.54 -4.26
CA VAL A 39 0.87 5.93 -4.07
C VAL A 39 0.77 7.38 -3.62
N TRP A 40 1.51 7.77 -2.58
CA TRP A 40 1.47 9.14 -2.05
C TRP A 40 1.87 10.21 -3.07
N SER A 41 2.87 9.93 -3.90
CA SER A 41 3.33 10.82 -4.97
C SER A 41 2.36 10.93 -6.14
N SER A 42 1.47 9.95 -6.32
CA SER A 42 0.49 9.94 -7.41
C SER A 42 -0.77 10.74 -7.11
N LEU A 43 -0.96 11.16 -5.85
CA LEU A 43 -2.17 11.89 -5.43
C LEU A 43 -2.10 13.37 -5.86
N PRO A 44 -3.25 13.99 -6.20
CA PRO A 44 -3.30 15.42 -6.53
C PRO A 44 -2.77 16.31 -5.39
N GLU A 45 -2.08 17.38 -5.75
CA GLU A 45 -1.43 18.29 -4.78
C GLU A 45 -2.39 19.29 -4.13
N ASP A 46 -3.55 19.53 -4.74
CA ASP A 46 -4.57 20.49 -4.31
C ASP A 46 -5.57 19.93 -3.28
N LEU A 47 -5.42 18.66 -2.90
CA LEU A 47 -6.22 18.05 -1.84
C LEU A 47 -5.90 18.68 -0.48
N SER A 48 -6.93 18.83 0.35
CA SER A 48 -6.73 19.09 1.77
C SER A 48 -5.91 17.94 2.40
N PRO A 49 -5.19 18.18 3.52
CA PRO A 49 -4.43 17.12 4.18
C PRO A 49 -5.28 15.88 4.49
N THR A 50 -6.52 16.08 4.95
CA THR A 50 -7.46 15.00 5.27
C THR A 50 -7.91 14.24 4.04
N GLU A 51 -8.31 14.93 2.96
CA GLU A 51 -8.70 14.23 1.72
C GLU A 51 -7.51 13.51 1.08
N ARG A 52 -6.29 14.06 1.18
CA ARG A 52 -5.07 13.38 0.72
C ARG A 52 -4.84 12.07 1.49
N CYS A 53 -5.06 12.07 2.81
CA CYS A 53 -4.99 10.86 3.63
C CYS A 53 -6.10 9.85 3.27
N VAL A 54 -7.33 10.30 3.02
CA VAL A 54 -8.45 9.44 2.59
C VAL A 54 -8.12 8.78 1.24
N GLN A 55 -7.64 9.55 0.26
CA GLN A 55 -7.27 9.01 -1.05
C GLN A 55 -6.09 8.03 -0.96
N PHE A 56 -5.11 8.32 -0.10
CA PHE A 56 -4.03 7.37 0.19
C PHE A 56 -4.56 6.07 0.76
N PHE A 57 -5.44 6.15 1.77
CA PHE A 57 -6.06 4.97 2.41
C PHE A 57 -6.81 4.12 1.39
N LEU A 58 -7.73 4.73 0.63
CA LEU A 58 -8.53 4.01 -0.37
C LEU A 58 -7.64 3.36 -1.44
N ARG A 59 -6.58 4.04 -1.89
CA ARG A 59 -5.72 3.54 -2.96
C ARG A 59 -4.77 2.43 -2.51
N TYR A 60 -4.31 2.46 -1.27
CA TYR A 60 -3.32 1.52 -0.74
C TYR A 60 -3.95 0.35 0.03
N TYR A 61 -5.09 0.56 0.69
CA TYR A 61 -5.75 -0.45 1.55
C TYR A 61 -7.19 -0.77 1.13
N GLY A 62 -7.81 -0.01 0.22
CA GLY A 62 -9.25 -0.12 -0.05
C GLY A 62 -9.71 -1.48 -0.57
N ASP A 63 -8.84 -2.20 -1.27
CA ASP A 63 -9.12 -3.54 -1.79
C ASP A 63 -8.89 -4.66 -0.75
N ASP A 64 -8.23 -4.35 0.38
CA ASP A 64 -7.93 -5.31 1.45
C ASP A 64 -9.06 -5.42 2.49
N LEU A 65 -10.05 -4.52 2.41
CA LEU A 65 -11.13 -4.40 3.39
C LEU A 65 -12.51 -4.52 2.72
N PRO A 66 -13.52 -4.99 3.45
CA PRO A 66 -14.91 -4.90 3.01
C PRO A 66 -15.33 -3.45 2.72
N PRO A 67 -16.15 -3.18 1.67
CA PRO A 67 -16.53 -1.82 1.30
C PRO A 67 -17.20 -1.02 2.42
N ASP A 68 -18.07 -1.66 3.20
CA ASP A 68 -18.72 -1.08 4.38
C ASP A 68 -17.70 -0.63 5.43
N ARG A 69 -16.64 -1.41 5.64
CA ARG A 69 -15.58 -1.04 6.58
C ARG A 69 -14.74 0.13 6.06
N CYS A 70 -14.49 0.19 4.75
CA CYS A 70 -13.83 1.33 4.12
C CYS A 70 -14.63 2.62 4.32
N ASP A 71 -15.95 2.57 4.07
CA ASP A 71 -16.85 3.72 4.22
C ASP A 71 -16.86 4.26 5.65
N GLU A 72 -16.91 3.37 6.65
CA GLU A 72 -16.82 3.73 8.08
C GLU A 72 -15.52 4.46 8.41
N ILE A 73 -14.37 3.93 7.96
CA ILE A 73 -13.06 4.52 8.24
C ILE A 73 -12.94 5.89 7.56
N VAL A 74 -13.39 6.03 6.31
CA VAL A 74 -13.36 7.31 5.59
C VAL A 74 -14.23 8.36 6.29
N ALA A 75 -15.43 7.99 6.74
CA ALA A 75 -16.29 8.88 7.51
C ALA A 75 -15.63 9.32 8.82
N GLU A 76 -14.99 8.38 9.53
CA GLU A 76 -14.24 8.68 10.76
C GLU A 76 -13.08 9.65 10.51
N MET A 77 -12.26 9.41 9.47
CA MET A 77 -11.13 10.27 9.10
C MET A 77 -11.57 11.70 8.83
N ARG A 78 -12.66 11.89 8.07
CA ARG A 78 -13.21 13.21 7.75
C ARG A 78 -13.77 13.93 8.98
N SER A 79 -14.40 13.19 9.90
CA SER A 79 -14.98 13.77 11.11
C SER A 79 -13.95 14.28 12.14
N HIS A 80 -12.72 13.78 12.11
CA HIS A 80 -11.64 14.23 13.00
C HIS A 80 -11.06 15.59 12.58
N ASP A 81 -11.07 15.90 11.28
CA ASP A 81 -10.64 17.18 10.72
C ASP A 81 -11.55 18.33 11.20
N GLU A 82 -12.87 18.09 11.16
CA GLU A 82 -13.90 19.05 11.58
C GLU A 82 -13.86 19.37 13.07
N LYS A 83 -13.35 18.46 13.91
CA LYS A 83 -13.27 18.64 15.38
C LYS A 83 -12.00 19.36 15.83
N THR A 84 -10.99 19.45 14.96
CA THR A 84 -9.67 20.02 15.29
C THR A 84 -9.51 21.46 14.80
N THR A 85 -10.50 21.96 14.04
CA THR A 85 -10.61 23.34 13.54
C THR A 85 -11.55 24.16 14.43
#